data_AF-A0A173MQJ3-F1
#
_entry.id   AF-A0A173MQJ3-F1
#
_cell.length_a   1.000
_cell.length_b   1.000
_cell.length_c   1.000
_cell.angle_alpha   90.00
_cell.angle_beta   90.00
_cell.angle_gamma   90.00
#
_symmetry.space_group_name_H-M   'P 1'
#
loop_
_entity.id
_entity.type
_entity.pdbx_description
1 polymer ?
#
loop_
_entity_poly.entity_id
_entity_poly.type
_entity_poly.pdbx_seq_one_letter_code
_entity_poly.pdbx_strand_id
1 'polypeptide(L)'
;MILPSRIYSISEKAIVIEWEQRIEPRIAGSIRLLQECIYRAQWNGLVELVPSYASLSVFYNPIVVKSQGHLPGETAAEKAEAFILQLLTQTDTTTIQAKPRRVEIPVLYGGAHGPDLSFVAAHCKMTEAEVIDLHSKAIYQVYLLGFVPGFAYLGGMNTLLDTPRKQTPRPNVPAGSVGIAGLQTGIYPMQITGGWQIIGSTTLSLFNPGNTPPAFLQAGDEVCFVPVTSANT
;
A
#
# COMPACT_ATOMS: atom_id res chain seq x y z
N MET A 1 -16.52 -8.24 -7.04
CA MET A 1 -16.09 -7.79 -5.69
C MET A 1 -16.21 -8.97 -4.74
N ILE A 2 -15.20 -9.23 -3.91
CA ILE A 2 -15.31 -10.16 -2.78
C ILE A 2 -16.07 -9.42 -1.68
N LEU A 3 -17.10 -10.02 -1.10
CA LEU A 3 -17.83 -9.41 0.02
C LEU A 3 -17.02 -9.49 1.32
N PRO A 4 -17.13 -8.49 2.21
CA PRO A 4 -16.48 -8.55 3.51
C PRO A 4 -17.04 -9.69 4.35
N SER A 5 -16.21 -10.28 5.20
CA SER A 5 -16.61 -11.30 6.18
C SER A 5 -17.34 -10.68 7.37
N ARG A 6 -17.00 -9.44 7.73
CA ARG A 6 -17.59 -8.75 8.88
C ARG A 6 -17.52 -7.23 8.73
N ILE A 7 -18.49 -6.53 9.29
CA ILE A 7 -18.43 -5.10 9.59
C ILE A 7 -18.63 -4.94 11.10
N TYR A 8 -17.83 -4.10 11.74
CA TYR A 8 -17.96 -3.86 13.19
C TYR A 8 -17.46 -2.47 13.58
N SER A 9 -18.01 -1.94 14.67
CA SER A 9 -17.54 -0.68 15.26
C SER A 9 -16.31 -0.90 16.12
N ILE A 10 -15.33 -0.02 15.98
CA ILE A 10 -14.15 0.04 16.86
C ILE A 10 -14.18 1.26 17.79
N SER A 11 -15.04 2.24 17.49
CA SER A 11 -15.36 3.38 18.34
C SER A 11 -16.68 4.02 17.88
N GLU A 12 -17.14 5.04 18.59
CA GLU A 12 -18.29 5.86 18.17
C GLU A 12 -18.06 6.64 16.86
N LYS A 13 -16.81 6.74 16.39
CA LYS A 13 -16.41 7.52 15.19
C LYS A 13 -15.89 6.66 14.05
N ALA A 14 -15.85 5.34 14.22
CA ALA A 14 -15.20 4.47 13.26
C ALA A 14 -15.79 3.06 13.22
N ILE A 15 -15.97 2.57 12.00
CA ILE A 15 -16.24 1.16 11.70
C ILE A 15 -15.08 0.56 10.89
N VAL A 16 -14.91 -0.75 11.03
CA VAL A 16 -13.98 -1.56 10.25
C VAL A 16 -14.78 -2.53 9.39
N ILE A 17 -14.41 -2.58 8.12
CA ILE A 17 -14.93 -3.52 7.13
C ILE A 17 -13.81 -4.52 6.87
N GLU A 18 -14.04 -5.79 7.19
CA GLU A 18 -13.01 -6.82 7.23
C GLU A 18 -13.27 -7.88 6.17
N TRP A 19 -12.22 -8.30 5.47
CA TRP A 19 -12.19 -9.46 4.58
C TRP A 19 -11.37 -10.58 5.21
N GLU A 20 -11.30 -11.72 4.52
CA GLU A 20 -10.41 -12.83 4.90
C GLU A 20 -8.96 -12.32 5.06
N GLN A 21 -8.34 -12.62 6.20
CA GLN A 21 -7.03 -12.06 6.60
C GLN A 21 -5.86 -12.68 5.82
N ARG A 22 -5.78 -12.36 4.53
CA ARG A 22 -4.70 -12.75 3.62
C ARG A 22 -4.39 -11.64 2.63
N ILE A 23 -3.16 -11.61 2.15
CA ILE A 23 -2.72 -10.67 1.12
C ILE A 23 -3.13 -11.24 -0.24
N GLU A 24 -4.22 -10.71 -0.82
CA GLU A 24 -4.75 -11.16 -2.10
C GLU A 24 -5.16 -9.98 -3.01
N PRO A 25 -4.74 -9.97 -4.29
CA PRO A 25 -5.08 -8.91 -5.25
C PRO A 25 -6.59 -8.64 -5.37
N ARG A 26 -7.42 -9.69 -5.29
CA ARG A 26 -8.89 -9.57 -5.38
C ARG A 26 -9.50 -8.88 -4.16
N ILE A 27 -8.92 -9.07 -2.97
CA ILE A 27 -9.32 -8.38 -1.74
C ILE A 27 -8.93 -6.90 -1.85
N ALA A 28 -7.69 -6.60 -2.21
CA ALA A 28 -7.22 -5.23 -2.42
C ALA A 28 -8.08 -4.48 -3.47
N GLY A 29 -8.44 -5.15 -4.57
CA GLY A 29 -9.35 -4.60 -5.57
C GLY A 29 -10.76 -4.32 -5.03
N SER A 30 -11.25 -5.14 -4.10
CA SER A 30 -12.56 -4.94 -3.46
C SER A 30 -12.54 -3.77 -2.47
N ILE A 31 -11.47 -3.62 -1.70
CA ILE A 31 -11.24 -2.46 -0.83
C ILE A 31 -11.20 -1.17 -1.65
N ARG A 32 -10.39 -1.14 -2.72
CA ARG A 32 -10.30 0.02 -3.61
C ARG A 32 -11.65 0.38 -4.21
N LEU A 33 -12.37 -0.61 -4.74
CA LEU A 33 -13.71 -0.42 -5.31
C LEU A 33 -14.67 0.20 -4.28
N LEU A 34 -14.66 -0.27 -3.04
CA LEU A 34 -15.51 0.27 -1.99
C LEU A 34 -15.13 1.72 -1.63
N GLN A 35 -13.83 2.04 -1.54
CA GLN A 35 -13.38 3.44 -1.40
C GLN A 35 -13.88 4.30 -2.57
N GLU A 36 -13.75 3.77 -3.79
CA GLU A 36 -14.41 4.17 -5.04
C GLU A 36 -15.83 4.70 -4.81
N CYS A 37 -16.67 3.77 -4.38
CA CYS A 37 -18.09 3.97 -4.18
C CYS A 37 -18.40 4.97 -3.06
N ILE A 38 -17.69 4.89 -1.93
CA ILE A 38 -17.90 5.82 -0.80
C ILE A 38 -17.56 7.26 -1.21
N TYR A 39 -16.44 7.48 -1.90
CA TYR A 39 -16.07 8.81 -2.39
C TYR A 39 -17.08 9.34 -3.42
N ARG A 40 -17.52 8.51 -4.37
CA ARG A 40 -18.52 8.89 -5.38
C ARG A 40 -19.89 9.18 -4.79
N ALA A 41 -20.28 8.47 -3.72
CA ALA A 41 -21.52 8.72 -3.01
C ALA A 41 -21.52 10.04 -2.23
N GLN A 42 -20.35 10.70 -2.12
CA GLN A 42 -20.17 11.95 -1.36
C GLN A 42 -20.81 11.88 0.03
N TRP A 43 -20.53 10.79 0.76
CA TRP A 43 -21.19 10.51 2.03
C TRP A 43 -20.95 11.64 3.03
N ASN A 44 -22.02 12.34 3.38
CA ASN A 44 -21.95 13.44 4.32
C ASN A 44 -21.50 12.93 5.71
N GLY A 45 -20.51 13.56 6.31
CA GLY A 45 -19.94 13.11 7.58
C GLY A 45 -18.79 12.12 7.45
N LEU A 46 -18.39 11.68 6.25
CA LEU A 46 -17.13 10.99 6.05
C LEU A 46 -15.96 11.89 6.48
N VAL A 47 -15.06 11.34 7.29
CA VAL A 47 -13.82 12.02 7.72
C VAL A 47 -12.63 11.47 6.94
N GLU A 48 -12.44 10.15 6.94
CA GLU A 48 -11.29 9.51 6.30
C GLU A 48 -11.57 8.03 6.00
N LEU A 49 -10.92 7.53 4.95
CA LEU A 49 -10.87 6.11 4.59
C LEU A 49 -9.43 5.62 4.65
N VAL A 50 -9.14 4.68 5.54
CA VAL A 50 -7.80 4.13 5.73
C VAL A 50 -7.79 2.65 5.32
N PRO A 51 -7.26 2.30 4.13
CA PRO A 51 -7.18 0.92 3.68
C PRO A 51 -6.01 0.18 4.35
N SER A 52 -6.17 -1.12 4.53
CA SER A 52 -5.09 -2.06 4.86
C SER A 52 -5.09 -3.25 3.89
N TYR A 53 -4.28 -4.28 4.17
CA TYR A 53 -4.22 -5.47 3.30
C TYR A 53 -5.57 -6.19 3.11
N ALA A 54 -6.36 -6.28 4.18
CA ALA A 54 -7.61 -7.05 4.20
C ALA A 54 -8.72 -6.34 5.00
N SER A 55 -8.61 -5.04 5.21
CA SER A 55 -9.68 -4.25 5.84
C SER A 55 -9.73 -2.82 5.34
N LEU A 56 -10.86 -2.17 5.53
CA LEU A 56 -11.04 -0.74 5.33
C LEU A 56 -11.56 -0.13 6.62
N SER A 57 -10.81 0.80 7.22
CA SER A 57 -11.30 1.60 8.34
C SER A 57 -11.99 2.84 7.80
N VAL A 58 -13.21 3.09 8.26
CA VAL A 58 -14.04 4.22 7.85
C VAL A 58 -14.24 5.12 9.06
N PHE A 59 -13.63 6.30 9.03
CA PHE A 59 -13.80 7.32 10.05
C PHE A 59 -14.88 8.30 9.62
N TYR A 60 -15.78 8.64 10.53
CA TYR A 60 -16.91 9.53 10.27
C TYR A 60 -17.21 10.43 11.48
N ASN A 61 -17.92 11.52 11.22
CA ASN A 61 -18.44 12.42 12.24
C ASN A 61 -19.77 11.86 12.78
N PRO A 62 -19.82 11.39 14.03
CA PRO A 62 -21.01 10.72 14.57
C PRO A 62 -22.22 11.64 14.68
N ILE A 63 -22.01 12.94 14.91
CA ILE A 63 -23.10 13.92 15.02
C ILE A 63 -23.77 14.08 13.65
N VAL A 64 -22.97 14.24 12.61
CA VAL A 64 -23.46 14.39 11.23
C VAL A 64 -24.16 13.11 10.78
N VAL A 65 -23.53 11.95 10.94
CA VAL A 65 -24.11 10.66 10.53
C VAL A 65 -25.40 10.36 11.30
N LYS A 66 -25.43 10.59 12.62
CA LYS A 66 -26.64 10.37 13.43
C LYS A 66 -27.83 11.22 12.95
N SER A 67 -27.58 12.45 12.52
CA SER A 67 -28.61 13.37 12.03
C SER A 67 -29.24 12.96 10.68
N GLN A 68 -28.65 12.00 9.95
CA GLN A 68 -29.15 11.56 8.65
C GLN A 68 -30.38 10.66 8.81
N GLY A 69 -31.57 11.23 8.66
CA GLY A 69 -32.84 10.51 8.83
C GLY A 69 -33.15 9.46 7.76
N HIS A 70 -32.45 9.49 6.61
CA HIS A 70 -32.67 8.53 5.51
C HIS A 70 -31.94 7.19 5.71
N LEU A 71 -30.95 7.12 6.62
CA LEU A 71 -30.23 5.89 6.94
C LEU A 71 -30.90 5.18 8.12
N PRO A 72 -31.10 3.84 8.04
CA PRO A 72 -31.68 3.08 9.15
C PRO A 72 -30.67 2.95 10.31
N GLY A 73 -31.18 2.82 11.54
CA GLY A 73 -30.39 2.71 12.77
C GLY A 73 -30.63 3.87 13.75
N GLU A 74 -30.40 3.63 15.04
CA GLU A 74 -30.57 4.61 16.12
C GLU A 74 -29.25 5.32 16.47
N THR A 75 -28.15 4.59 16.34
CA THR A 75 -26.79 5.07 16.59
C THR A 75 -26.10 5.50 15.30
N ALA A 76 -25.05 6.32 15.42
CA ALA A 76 -24.23 6.69 14.27
C ALA A 76 -23.54 5.48 13.63
N ALA A 77 -23.16 4.50 14.46
CA ALA A 77 -22.54 3.25 14.05
C ALA A 77 -23.46 2.38 13.18
N GLU A 78 -24.70 2.16 13.61
CA GLU A 78 -25.68 1.38 12.84
C GLU A 78 -25.99 2.05 11.50
N LYS A 79 -26.09 3.38 11.49
CA LYS A 79 -26.29 4.15 10.25
C LYS A 79 -25.10 4.06 9.30
N ALA A 80 -23.88 4.14 9.84
CA ALA A 80 -22.66 3.96 9.06
C ALA A 80 -22.59 2.55 8.46
N GLU A 81 -22.86 1.51 9.25
CA GLU A 81 -22.90 0.13 8.78
C GLU A 81 -23.98 -0.06 7.71
N ALA A 82 -25.19 0.47 7.91
CA ALA A 82 -26.27 0.40 6.94
C ALA A 82 -25.90 1.07 5.61
N PHE A 83 -25.26 2.25 5.65
CA PHE A 83 -24.77 2.92 4.46
C PHE A 83 -23.76 2.06 3.68
N ILE A 84 -22.81 1.45 4.38
CA ILE A 84 -21.83 0.55 3.76
C ILE A 84 -22.52 -0.68 3.15
N LEU A 85 -23.45 -1.31 3.87
CA LEU A 85 -24.20 -2.46 3.37
C LEU A 85 -24.99 -2.09 2.11
N GLN A 86 -25.64 -0.92 2.09
CA GLN A 86 -26.33 -0.41 0.91
C GLN A 86 -25.37 -0.28 -0.28
N LEU A 87 -24.19 0.33 -0.11
CA LEU A 87 -23.20 0.43 -1.17
C LEU A 87 -22.73 -0.94 -1.67
N LEU A 88 -22.49 -1.90 -0.77
CA LEU A 88 -22.07 -3.25 -1.13
C LEU A 88 -23.12 -3.98 -1.98
N THR A 89 -24.41 -3.74 -1.73
CA THR A 89 -25.50 -4.33 -2.52
C THR A 89 -25.71 -3.65 -3.88
N GLN A 90 -25.40 -2.36 -3.99
CA GLN A 90 -25.58 -1.57 -5.21
C GLN A 90 -24.37 -1.60 -6.14
N THR A 91 -23.23 -2.07 -5.64
CA THR A 91 -21.99 -2.12 -6.42
C THR A 91 -22.04 -3.32 -7.37
N ASP A 92 -22.32 -3.04 -8.65
CA ASP A 92 -22.19 -4.03 -9.71
C ASP A 92 -20.76 -4.56 -9.78
N THR A 93 -20.63 -5.88 -9.66
CA THR A 93 -19.32 -6.56 -9.62
C THR A 93 -18.61 -6.61 -10.97
N THR A 94 -19.27 -6.15 -12.03
CA THR A 94 -18.87 -6.23 -13.44
C THR A 94 -18.02 -5.05 -13.92
N THR A 95 -17.91 -3.94 -13.17
CA THR A 95 -17.52 -2.65 -13.76
C THR A 95 -16.17 -2.04 -13.37
N ILE A 96 -15.30 -2.68 -12.58
CA ILE A 96 -13.96 -2.10 -12.33
C ILE A 96 -12.83 -3.11 -12.59
N GLN A 97 -12.53 -3.30 -13.88
CA GLN A 97 -11.19 -3.65 -14.34
C GLN A 97 -10.57 -2.43 -15.04
N ALA A 98 -10.45 -1.30 -14.32
CA ALA A 98 -9.47 -0.31 -14.74
C ALA A 98 -8.10 -1.01 -14.69
N LYS A 99 -7.39 -1.06 -15.83
CA LYS A 99 -6.04 -1.61 -15.87
C LYS A 99 -5.20 -0.87 -14.82
N PRO A 100 -4.45 -1.58 -13.96
CA PRO A 100 -3.63 -0.93 -12.96
C PRO A 100 -2.63 0.00 -13.63
N ARG A 101 -2.40 1.17 -13.02
CA ARG A 101 -1.37 2.09 -13.50
C ARG A 101 -0.02 1.44 -13.24
N ARG A 102 0.72 1.15 -14.33
CA ARG A 102 2.07 0.62 -14.23
C ARG A 102 3.08 1.76 -14.09
N VAL A 103 3.92 1.67 -13.09
CA VAL A 103 4.92 2.66 -12.70
C VAL A 103 6.29 2.03 -12.75
N GLU A 104 7.13 2.52 -13.65
CA GLU A 104 8.53 2.13 -13.73
C GLU A 104 9.37 2.99 -12.80
N ILE A 105 10.17 2.33 -11.96
CA ILE A 105 11.03 3.00 -10.97
C ILE A 105 12.49 2.67 -11.33
N PRO A 106 13.27 3.65 -11.81
CA PRO A 106 14.68 3.44 -12.12
C PRO A 106 15.45 3.24 -10.82
N VAL A 107 16.27 2.19 -10.76
CA VAL A 107 17.05 1.83 -9.57
C VAL A 107 18.52 1.64 -9.92
N LEU A 108 19.37 2.37 -9.22
CA LEU A 108 20.81 2.11 -9.13
C LEU A 108 21.03 1.03 -8.07
N TYR A 109 21.36 -0.18 -8.48
CA TYR A 109 21.62 -1.31 -7.58
C TYR A 109 23.07 -1.36 -7.12
N GLY A 110 23.29 -1.87 -5.92
CA GLY A 110 24.62 -2.20 -5.40
C GLY A 110 25.50 -0.99 -5.11
N GLY A 111 26.78 -1.27 -4.80
CA GLY A 111 27.77 -0.24 -4.47
C GLY A 111 27.31 0.68 -3.32
N ALA A 112 27.50 1.99 -3.49
CA ALA A 112 27.07 2.99 -2.51
C ALA A 112 25.54 3.12 -2.42
N HIS A 113 24.80 2.73 -3.47
CA HIS A 113 23.34 2.82 -3.54
C HIS A 113 22.66 1.61 -2.89
N GLY A 114 23.33 0.46 -2.87
CA GLY A 114 22.84 -0.80 -2.35
C GLY A 114 23.88 -1.51 -1.49
N PRO A 115 24.25 -0.97 -0.32
CA PRO A 115 25.35 -1.48 0.51
C PRO A 115 25.10 -2.89 1.07
N ASP A 116 23.86 -3.38 1.07
CA ASP A 116 23.53 -4.74 1.54
C ASP A 116 23.27 -5.74 0.40
N LEU A 117 23.44 -5.34 -0.87
CA LEU A 117 23.17 -6.25 -1.99
C LEU A 117 24.02 -7.53 -1.91
N SER A 118 25.29 -7.39 -1.55
CA SER A 118 26.21 -8.51 -1.35
C SER A 118 25.76 -9.45 -0.22
N PHE A 119 25.22 -8.89 0.86
CA PHE A 119 24.66 -9.67 1.96
C PHE A 119 23.42 -10.45 1.53
N VAL A 120 22.49 -9.80 0.81
CA VAL A 120 21.27 -10.44 0.27
C VAL A 120 21.66 -11.58 -0.67
N ALA A 121 22.58 -11.33 -1.60
CA ALA A 121 23.09 -12.34 -2.53
C ALA A 121 23.69 -13.54 -1.79
N ALA A 122 24.57 -13.30 -0.82
CA ALA A 122 25.18 -14.37 -0.02
C ALA A 122 24.13 -15.16 0.80
N HIS A 123 23.16 -14.47 1.40
CA HIS A 123 22.09 -15.11 2.17
C HIS A 123 21.21 -16.01 1.31
N CYS A 124 20.83 -15.53 0.12
CA CYS A 124 20.01 -16.25 -0.85
C CYS A 124 20.79 -17.29 -1.67
N LYS A 125 22.12 -17.41 -1.48
CA LYS A 125 23.02 -18.28 -2.27
C LYS A 125 22.96 -17.96 -3.77
N MET A 126 22.95 -16.67 -4.08
CA MET A 126 22.87 -16.11 -5.43
C MET A 126 24.04 -15.16 -5.65
N THR A 127 24.28 -14.81 -6.91
CA THR A 127 25.08 -13.65 -7.30
C THR A 127 24.26 -12.37 -7.15
N GLU A 128 24.94 -11.22 -7.04
CA GLU A 128 24.26 -9.92 -7.02
C GLU A 128 23.43 -9.70 -8.30
N ALA A 129 23.92 -10.17 -9.45
CA ALA A 129 23.21 -10.08 -10.72
C ALA A 129 21.89 -10.87 -10.73
N GLU A 130 21.88 -12.08 -10.15
CA GLU A 130 20.67 -12.89 -10.00
C GLU A 130 19.65 -12.24 -9.06
N VAL A 131 20.11 -11.62 -7.95
CA VAL A 131 19.23 -10.85 -7.07
C VAL A 131 18.58 -9.67 -7.81
N ILE A 132 19.39 -8.90 -8.55
CA ILE A 132 18.89 -7.77 -9.36
C ILE A 132 17.88 -8.26 -10.41
N ASP A 133 18.19 -9.36 -11.10
CA ASP A 133 17.32 -9.93 -12.14
C ASP A 133 15.96 -10.37 -11.57
N LEU A 134 15.97 -11.12 -10.46
CA LEU A 134 14.74 -11.55 -9.79
C LEU A 134 13.93 -10.39 -9.24
N HIS A 135 14.60 -9.39 -8.65
CA HIS A 135 13.93 -8.22 -8.08
C HIS A 135 13.35 -7.31 -9.16
N SER A 136 14.05 -7.11 -10.29
CA SER A 136 13.60 -6.21 -11.36
C SER A 136 12.53 -6.81 -12.28
N LYS A 137 12.52 -8.14 -12.48
CA LYS A 137 11.53 -8.83 -13.33
C LYS A 137 10.15 -8.97 -12.70
N ALA A 138 10.05 -8.84 -11.38
CA ALA A 138 8.78 -8.96 -10.69
C ALA A 138 7.87 -7.75 -10.96
N ILE A 139 6.57 -8.01 -11.01
CA ILE A 139 5.53 -6.97 -11.01
C ILE A 139 5.02 -6.88 -9.58
N TYR A 140 5.23 -5.73 -8.96
CA TYR A 140 4.87 -5.51 -7.56
C TYR A 140 3.54 -4.78 -7.47
N GLN A 141 2.62 -5.30 -6.67
CA GLN A 141 1.36 -4.60 -6.42
C GLN A 141 1.48 -3.71 -5.19
N VAL A 142 1.09 -2.43 -5.31
CA VAL A 142 0.95 -1.52 -4.17
C VAL A 142 -0.37 -1.85 -3.46
N TYR A 143 -0.29 -2.40 -2.26
CA TYR A 143 -1.49 -2.75 -1.48
C TYR A 143 -2.05 -1.57 -0.70
N LEU A 144 -1.16 -0.83 -0.02
CA LEU A 144 -1.51 0.32 0.81
C LEU A 144 -0.31 1.25 0.92
N LEU A 145 -0.57 2.49 1.32
CA LEU A 145 0.44 3.45 1.71
C LEU A 145 0.33 3.73 3.21
N GLY A 146 1.45 3.79 3.93
CA GLY A 146 1.45 3.94 5.40
C GLY A 146 2.85 3.93 5.99
N PHE A 147 2.99 3.85 7.32
CA PHE A 147 4.24 4.04 8.09
C PHE A 147 4.79 5.48 8.07
N VAL A 148 5.11 6.00 6.88
CA VAL A 148 5.45 7.40 6.64
C VAL A 148 4.79 7.89 5.35
N PRO A 149 4.57 9.20 5.16
CA PRO A 149 3.96 9.73 3.95
C PRO A 149 4.65 9.23 2.67
N GLY A 150 3.88 8.59 1.78
CA GLY A 150 4.35 8.06 0.51
C GLY A 150 5.02 6.68 0.54
N PHE A 151 5.17 6.04 1.71
CA PHE A 151 5.76 4.70 1.77
C PHE A 151 4.74 3.65 1.32
N ALA A 152 5.07 2.95 0.24
CA ALA A 152 4.22 1.96 -0.40
C ALA A 152 4.57 0.54 0.05
N TYR A 153 3.57 -0.21 0.51
CA TYR A 153 3.73 -1.63 0.81
C TYR A 153 3.52 -2.45 -0.45
N LEU A 154 4.61 -3.02 -0.94
CA LEU A 154 4.64 -3.84 -2.14
C LEU A 154 4.46 -5.32 -1.79
N GLY A 155 3.71 -6.06 -2.61
CA GLY A 155 3.71 -7.52 -2.59
C GLY A 155 3.99 -8.09 -3.98
N GLY A 156 4.21 -9.41 -4.05
CA GLY A 156 4.63 -10.10 -5.28
C GLY A 156 6.13 -10.35 -5.36
N MET A 157 6.89 -10.12 -4.29
CA MET A 157 8.33 -10.44 -4.27
C MET A 157 8.55 -11.95 -4.39
N ASN A 158 9.54 -12.33 -5.19
CA ASN A 158 9.96 -13.71 -5.33
C ASN A 158 10.44 -14.25 -3.98
N THR A 159 9.93 -15.41 -3.56
CA THR A 159 10.23 -16.02 -2.27
C THR A 159 11.69 -16.41 -2.11
N LEU A 160 12.43 -16.56 -3.21
CA LEU A 160 13.88 -16.80 -3.17
C LEU A 160 14.67 -15.60 -2.64
N LEU A 161 14.08 -14.40 -2.60
CA LEU A 161 14.70 -13.18 -2.07
C LEU A 161 14.38 -12.94 -0.58
N ASP A 162 13.72 -13.89 0.09
CA ASP A 162 13.40 -13.78 1.52
C ASP A 162 14.68 -13.53 2.33
N THR A 163 14.80 -12.33 2.91
CA THR A 163 16.01 -11.91 3.62
C THR A 163 15.65 -11.21 4.92
N PRO A 164 16.21 -11.61 6.08
CA PRO A 164 15.86 -11.00 7.35
C PRO A 164 16.27 -9.53 7.43
N ARG A 165 15.54 -8.80 8.28
CA ARG A 165 15.93 -7.44 8.70
C ARG A 165 17.31 -7.46 9.36
N LYS A 166 17.99 -6.32 9.28
CA LYS A 166 19.20 -6.07 10.07
C LYS A 166 18.87 -6.19 11.56
N GLN A 167 19.76 -6.84 12.30
CA GLN A 167 19.63 -6.94 13.76
C GLN A 167 19.67 -5.56 14.43
N THR A 168 20.53 -4.68 13.93
CA THR A 168 20.60 -3.28 14.35
C THR A 168 20.14 -2.40 13.19
N PRO A 169 19.01 -1.67 13.31
CA PRO A 169 18.57 -0.72 12.30
C PRO A 169 19.60 0.36 12.01
N ARG A 170 19.66 0.84 10.76
CA ARG A 170 20.45 2.01 10.42
C ARG A 170 19.77 3.26 10.98
N PRO A 171 20.51 4.17 11.63
CA PRO A 171 19.93 5.41 12.15
C PRO A 171 19.40 6.30 11.02
N ASN A 172 20.08 6.29 9.87
CA ASN A 172 19.70 7.06 8.69
C ASN A 172 19.72 6.18 7.45
N VAL A 173 18.54 5.92 6.90
CA VAL A 173 18.35 5.37 5.55
C VAL A 173 17.96 6.55 4.65
N PRO A 174 18.71 6.85 3.59
CA PRO A 174 18.40 7.96 2.68
C PRO A 174 17.04 7.82 1.98
N ALA A 175 16.43 8.94 1.63
CA ALA A 175 15.27 8.95 0.74
C ALA A 175 15.62 8.30 -0.61
N GLY A 176 14.67 7.58 -1.19
CA GLY A 176 14.85 6.83 -2.43
C GLY A 176 15.52 5.46 -2.25
N SER A 177 15.95 5.07 -1.05
CA SER A 177 16.55 3.75 -0.80
C SER A 177 15.54 2.63 -1.06
N VAL A 178 15.92 1.63 -1.85
CA VAL A 178 15.16 0.41 -2.12
C VAL A 178 15.69 -0.69 -1.22
N GLY A 179 14.81 -1.39 -0.52
CA GLY A 179 15.24 -2.43 0.41
C GLY A 179 14.33 -3.64 0.49
N ILE A 180 14.86 -4.69 1.12
CA ILE A 180 14.18 -5.96 1.38
C ILE A 180 14.14 -6.25 2.89
N ALA A 181 13.01 -6.79 3.35
CA ALA A 181 12.83 -7.32 4.71
C ALA A 181 11.79 -8.46 4.74
N GLY A 182 12.23 -9.65 5.08
CA GLY A 182 11.43 -10.87 4.92
C GLY A 182 11.03 -11.04 3.45
N LEU A 183 9.75 -11.32 3.22
CA LEU A 183 9.12 -11.40 1.91
C LEU A 183 8.62 -10.04 1.36
N GLN A 184 9.07 -8.91 1.94
CA GLN A 184 8.65 -7.58 1.52
C GLN A 184 9.80 -6.80 0.87
N THR A 185 9.44 -5.99 -0.14
CA THR A 185 10.28 -4.95 -0.72
C THR A 185 9.52 -3.63 -0.77
N GLY A 186 10.23 -2.53 -1.00
CA GLY A 186 9.69 -1.19 -0.83
C GLY A 186 10.78 -0.13 -0.94
N ILE A 187 10.34 1.12 -0.93
CA ILE A 187 11.21 2.28 -1.15
C ILE A 187 10.94 3.28 -0.04
N TYR A 188 12.00 3.77 0.58
CA TYR A 188 11.93 4.79 1.61
C TYR A 188 11.64 6.15 0.95
N PRO A 189 10.48 6.79 1.16
CA PRO A 189 10.14 8.04 0.50
C PRO A 189 10.86 9.26 1.11
N MET A 190 11.41 9.09 2.31
CA MET A 190 12.11 10.12 3.07
C MET A 190 13.20 9.50 3.94
N GLN A 191 14.11 10.33 4.45
CA GLN A 191 15.16 9.88 5.34
C GLN A 191 14.59 9.48 6.71
N ILE A 192 14.82 8.25 7.14
CA ILE A 192 14.36 7.72 8.43
C ILE A 192 15.25 6.57 8.92
N THR A 193 15.15 6.23 10.21
CA THR A 193 15.72 5.00 10.75
C THR A 193 15.04 3.77 10.15
N GLY A 194 15.82 2.78 9.71
CA GLY A 194 15.28 1.60 9.01
C GLY A 194 16.16 0.36 9.15
N GLY A 195 15.51 -0.80 9.28
CA GLY A 195 16.16 -2.10 9.46
C GLY A 195 16.19 -2.97 8.21
N TRP A 196 15.81 -2.45 7.05
CA TRP A 196 15.77 -3.23 5.81
C TRP A 196 17.16 -3.33 5.19
N GLN A 197 17.41 -4.41 4.46
CA GLN A 197 18.63 -4.56 3.66
C GLN A 197 18.48 -3.68 2.41
N ILE A 198 19.35 -2.69 2.25
CA ILE A 198 19.30 -1.73 1.16
C ILE A 198 20.07 -2.29 -0.03
N ILE A 199 19.36 -2.54 -1.13
CA ILE A 199 19.88 -3.20 -2.33
C ILE A 199 20.09 -2.24 -3.50
N GLY A 200 19.55 -1.03 -3.41
CA GLY A 200 19.70 0.01 -4.42
C GLY A 200 19.01 1.30 -4.00
N SER A 201 18.98 2.28 -4.90
CA SER A 201 18.26 3.54 -4.68
C SER A 201 17.72 4.13 -5.98
N THR A 202 16.68 4.96 -5.86
CA THR A 202 16.10 5.76 -6.94
C THR A 202 16.22 7.26 -6.62
N THR A 203 16.29 8.09 -7.66
CA THR A 203 16.24 9.56 -7.53
C THR A 203 14.81 10.10 -7.60
N LEU A 204 13.81 9.25 -7.87
CA LEU A 204 12.42 9.67 -7.91
C LEU A 204 11.94 10.17 -6.54
N SER A 205 11.31 11.34 -6.54
CA SER A 205 10.64 11.89 -5.36
C SER A 205 9.31 11.18 -5.14
N LEU A 206 9.27 10.25 -4.18
CA LEU A 206 8.08 9.46 -3.88
C LEU A 206 7.00 10.20 -3.08
N PHE A 207 7.36 11.28 -2.41
CA PHE A 207 6.43 12.12 -1.68
C PHE A 207 6.81 13.59 -1.83
N ASN A 208 5.86 14.41 -2.25
CA ASN A 208 5.99 15.86 -2.31
C ASN A 208 4.65 16.51 -1.91
N PRO A 209 4.59 17.25 -0.79
CA PRO A 209 3.35 17.88 -0.32
C PRO A 209 2.80 18.95 -1.27
N GLY A 210 3.63 19.48 -2.20
CA GLY A 210 3.19 20.42 -3.23
C GLY A 210 2.47 19.78 -4.42
N ASN A 211 2.49 18.45 -4.55
CA ASN A 211 1.83 17.73 -5.65
C ASN A 211 0.39 17.33 -5.28
N THR A 212 -0.46 17.15 -6.28
CA THR A 212 -1.81 16.57 -6.12
C THR A 212 -1.97 15.37 -7.05
N PRO A 213 -1.97 14.12 -6.54
CA PRO A 213 -1.78 13.74 -5.13
C PRO A 213 -0.32 13.92 -4.67
N PRO A 214 -0.07 14.04 -3.35
CA PRO A 214 1.28 14.28 -2.82
C PRO A 214 2.17 13.03 -2.84
N ALA A 215 1.57 11.83 -2.75
CA ALA A 215 2.28 10.57 -2.92
C ALA A 215 2.39 10.22 -4.41
N PHE A 216 3.59 9.83 -4.85
CA PHE A 216 3.84 9.42 -6.23
C PHE A 216 3.16 8.10 -6.58
N LEU A 217 3.22 7.13 -5.66
CA LEU A 217 2.54 5.84 -5.77
C LEU A 217 1.15 5.90 -5.12
N GLN A 218 0.25 5.05 -5.61
CA GLN A 218 -1.12 4.91 -5.12
C GLN A 218 -1.46 3.44 -4.91
N ALA A 219 -2.38 3.16 -3.98
CA ALA A 219 -2.89 1.82 -3.78
C ALA A 219 -3.55 1.30 -5.08
N GLY A 220 -3.15 0.12 -5.52
CA GLY A 220 -3.56 -0.47 -6.80
C GLY A 220 -2.61 -0.22 -7.97
N ASP A 221 -1.56 0.59 -7.81
CA ASP A 221 -0.49 0.67 -8.80
C ASP A 221 0.27 -0.67 -8.93
N GLU A 222 0.80 -0.91 -10.13
CA GLU A 222 1.81 -1.94 -10.39
C GLU A 222 3.18 -1.26 -10.51
N VAL A 223 4.15 -1.66 -9.68
CA VAL A 223 5.52 -1.16 -9.71
C VAL A 223 6.42 -2.16 -10.42
N CYS A 224 7.24 -1.67 -11.35
CA CYS A 224 8.33 -2.41 -11.97
C CYS A 224 9.64 -1.67 -11.70
N PHE A 225 10.61 -2.35 -11.07
CA PHE A 225 11.93 -1.76 -10.87
C PHE A 225 12.78 -1.94 -12.12
N VAL A 226 13.31 -0.85 -12.65
CA VAL A 226 14.14 -0.85 -13.86
C VAL A 226 15.59 -0.61 -13.47
N PRO A 227 16.50 -1.59 -13.62
CA PRO A 227 17.92 -1.37 -13.36
C PRO A 227 18.48 -0.30 -14.29
N VAL A 228 19.17 0.69 -13.75
CA VAL A 228 19.86 1.74 -14.50
C VAL A 228 21.32 1.81 -14.07
N THR A 229 22.20 2.29 -14.95
CA THR A 229 23.64 2.44 -14.68
C THR A 229 24.02 3.85 -14.24
N SER A 230 23.18 4.84 -14.52
CA SER A 230 23.31 6.23 -14.08
C SER A 230 21.95 6.79 -13.68
N ALA A 231 21.93 7.73 -12.74
CA ALA A 231 20.74 8.51 -12.45
C ALA A 231 20.44 9.40 -13.67
N ASN A 232 19.51 8.98 -14.53
CA ASN A 232 18.97 9.89 -15.53
C ASN A 232 18.02 10.84 -14.77
N THR A 233 18.44 12.11 -14.69
CA THR A 233 17.63 13.25 -14.20
C THR A 233 16.44 13.51 -15.11
#